data_AF-A0A084WDM9-F1
#
_entry.id   AF-A0A084WDM9-F1
#
_cell.length_a   1.000
_cell.length_b   1.000
_cell.length_c   1.000
_cell.angle_alpha   90.00
_cell.angle_beta   90.00
_cell.angle_gamma   90.00
#
_symmetry.space_group_name_H-M   'P 1'
#
loop_
_entity.id
_entity.type
_entity.pdbx_description
1 polymer ?
#
loop_
_entity_poly.entity_id
_entity_poly.type
_entity_poly.pdbx_seq_one_letter_code
_entity_poly.pdbx_strand_id
1 'polypeptide(L)'
;MRKLFPQDRYGAISANGSSRQQLPQFRAPLHPDGGIHHLRLVQMQQQQQAHRQQQLEQYQRALKNGTVNNQYRLDMDYMKQRMARRVERLQKKCTEYRLNEPKHTYKPKAWEYLIQHEYHLVWCNVFKAASTSWMYNFNLMAGYSPQFLRKTKDVPLQLARQKYPRPSVEKLKEAINESISFIIVRHPFERLVSAYKDKIQYALPNSHHHKLGNRIIQKYRKTVNGKPTSLLKHPTFSEFVNYLLDEIKHPHFEIDMHWVPVTHFCTPCFFHYDVIAKFETLEEDQNYLIAIGRLDSVIKPQWKNAGKGAHTNDVLVKLFAELDGAQIRGLYDYYRFDFELFGYSAKEYFKD
;
A
#
# COMPACT_ATOMS: atom_id res chain seq x y z
N MET A 1 12.44 -47.24 9.04
CA MET A 1 11.04 -47.22 8.55
C MET A 1 10.63 -45.79 8.23
N ARG A 2 10.19 -45.57 6.98
CA ARG A 2 9.34 -44.47 6.41
C ARG A 2 9.82 -43.01 6.61
N LYS A 3 10.60 -42.44 5.66
CA LYS A 3 10.26 -41.79 4.35
C LYS A 3 9.78 -40.33 4.54
N LEU A 4 10.54 -39.27 4.22
CA LEU A 4 11.06 -38.71 2.94
C LEU A 4 10.00 -38.06 2.03
N PHE A 5 10.29 -36.81 1.62
CA PHE A 5 9.64 -35.91 0.64
C PHE A 5 9.37 -36.56 -0.75
N PRO A 6 8.55 -35.95 -1.65
CA PRO A 6 9.01 -34.91 -2.63
C PRO A 6 7.93 -33.81 -2.92
N GLN A 7 8.24 -32.55 -3.27
CA GLN A 7 8.64 -31.94 -4.56
C GLN A 7 7.90 -32.42 -5.82
N ASP A 8 7.35 -31.49 -6.61
CA ASP A 8 7.25 -31.44 -8.09
C ASP A 8 6.63 -30.06 -8.48
N ARG A 9 7.23 -29.13 -9.25
CA ARG A 9 7.78 -29.05 -10.62
C ARG A 9 6.76 -29.20 -11.76
N TYR A 10 6.77 -28.16 -12.61
CA TYR A 10 6.14 -28.04 -13.93
C TYR A 10 6.71 -29.05 -14.93
N GLY A 11 5.87 -29.55 -15.84
CA GLY A 11 6.27 -30.28 -17.05
C GLY A 11 5.09 -30.56 -17.99
N ALA A 12 5.19 -30.08 -19.22
CA ALA A 12 4.26 -30.34 -20.33
C ALA A 12 4.63 -31.63 -21.08
N ILE A 13 3.66 -32.41 -21.56
CA ILE A 13 3.86 -33.42 -22.64
C ILE A 13 2.60 -33.51 -23.53
N SER A 14 2.85 -33.60 -24.84
CA SER A 14 1.96 -33.77 -25.98
C SER A 14 1.47 -35.22 -26.24
N ALA A 15 0.23 -35.32 -26.77
CA ALA A 15 -0.40 -36.30 -27.68
C ALA A 15 0.17 -37.74 -27.83
N ASN A 16 -0.66 -38.78 -27.62
CA ASN A 16 -1.55 -39.41 -28.62
C ASN A 16 -2.27 -40.66 -28.03
N GLY A 17 -3.50 -40.96 -28.48
CA GLY A 17 -4.08 -42.31 -28.36
C GLY A 17 -5.50 -42.45 -27.77
N SER A 18 -6.50 -42.09 -28.57
CA SER A 18 -7.89 -42.61 -28.64
C SER A 18 -8.38 -43.64 -27.59
N SER A 19 -9.41 -43.25 -26.83
CA SER A 19 -10.59 -44.08 -26.50
C SER A 19 -11.76 -43.17 -26.10
N ARG A 20 -12.80 -43.15 -26.94
CA ARG A 20 -14.06 -42.42 -26.72
C ARG A 20 -14.78 -42.91 -25.47
N GLN A 21 -14.93 -42.04 -24.48
CA GLN A 21 -16.09 -42.03 -23.58
C GLN A 21 -16.63 -40.60 -23.56
N GLN A 22 -17.83 -40.41 -24.09
CA GLN A 22 -18.53 -39.13 -24.12
C GLN A 22 -18.90 -38.73 -22.69
N LEU A 23 -18.18 -37.77 -22.13
CA LEU A 23 -18.64 -37.01 -20.97
C LEU A 23 -19.76 -36.07 -21.43
N PRO A 24 -20.86 -35.94 -20.68
CA PRO A 24 -21.96 -35.05 -21.06
C PRO A 24 -21.46 -33.60 -21.12
N GLN A 25 -21.74 -32.94 -22.23
CA GLN A 25 -21.51 -31.50 -22.37
C GLN A 25 -22.29 -30.77 -21.28
N PHE A 26 -21.59 -30.18 -20.32
CA PHE A 26 -22.15 -29.12 -19.49
C PHE A 26 -22.49 -27.94 -20.41
N ARG A 27 -23.76 -27.84 -20.80
CA ARG A 27 -24.33 -26.58 -21.30
C ARG A 27 -24.33 -25.62 -20.11
N ALA A 28 -23.56 -24.53 -20.22
CA ALA A 28 -23.77 -23.39 -19.35
C ALA A 28 -25.24 -22.95 -19.49
N PRO A 29 -25.94 -22.63 -18.39
CA PRO A 29 -27.25 -22.01 -18.50
C PRO A 29 -27.10 -20.72 -19.30
N LEU A 30 -27.79 -20.64 -20.45
CA LEU A 30 -28.03 -19.37 -21.11
C LEU A 30 -28.92 -18.56 -20.16
N HIS A 31 -28.31 -17.69 -19.36
CA HIS A 31 -29.06 -16.69 -18.57
C HIS A 31 -29.57 -15.61 -19.53
N PRO A 32 -30.88 -15.47 -19.71
CA PRO A 32 -31.44 -14.37 -20.48
C PRO A 32 -31.56 -13.15 -19.56
N ASP A 33 -30.44 -12.56 -19.11
CA ASP A 33 -30.52 -11.43 -18.16
C ASP A 33 -29.33 -10.46 -18.16
N GLY A 34 -28.36 -10.63 -19.08
CA GLY A 34 -27.22 -9.71 -19.20
C GLY A 34 -27.64 -8.27 -19.53
N GLY A 35 -28.70 -8.11 -20.32
CA GLY A 35 -29.24 -6.79 -20.69
C GLY A 35 -29.98 -6.10 -19.54
N ILE A 36 -30.77 -6.84 -18.76
CA ILE A 36 -31.53 -6.28 -17.62
C ILE A 36 -30.59 -5.94 -16.47
N HIS A 37 -29.58 -6.78 -16.19
CA HIS A 37 -28.58 -6.47 -15.17
C HIS A 37 -27.69 -5.26 -15.56
N HIS A 38 -27.35 -5.12 -16.85
CA HIS A 38 -26.61 -3.95 -17.34
C HIS A 38 -27.47 -2.67 -17.30
N LEU A 39 -28.73 -2.73 -17.75
CA LEU A 39 -29.66 -1.60 -17.66
C LEU A 39 -29.92 -1.16 -16.22
N ARG A 40 -30.01 -2.12 -15.29
CA ARG A 40 -30.17 -1.84 -13.85
C ARG A 40 -28.91 -1.20 -13.25
N LEU A 41 -27.72 -1.63 -13.67
CA LEU A 41 -26.45 -1.00 -13.29
C LEU A 41 -26.33 0.43 -13.85
N VAL A 42 -26.70 0.65 -15.11
CA VAL A 42 -26.71 1.98 -15.75
C VAL A 42 -27.75 2.90 -15.10
N GLN A 43 -28.95 2.40 -14.80
CA GLN A 43 -29.97 3.16 -14.06
C GLN A 43 -29.51 3.51 -12.65
N MET A 44 -28.87 2.58 -11.92
CA MET A 44 -28.29 2.89 -10.60
C MET A 44 -27.16 3.91 -10.72
N GLN A 45 -26.29 3.83 -11.73
CA GLN A 45 -25.24 4.81 -11.98
C GLN A 45 -25.81 6.21 -12.28
N GLN A 46 -26.85 6.30 -13.12
CA GLN A 46 -27.53 7.56 -13.42
C GLN A 46 -28.26 8.13 -12.21
N GLN A 47 -28.94 7.30 -11.42
CA GLN A 47 -29.59 7.71 -10.17
C GLN A 47 -28.57 8.20 -9.12
N GLN A 48 -27.40 7.55 -9.03
CA GLN A 48 -26.34 7.97 -8.10
C GLN A 48 -25.58 9.21 -8.59
N GLN A 49 -25.38 9.37 -9.89
CA GLN A 49 -24.85 10.62 -10.48
C GLN A 49 -25.80 11.78 -10.25
N ALA A 50 -27.10 11.58 -10.48
CA ALA A 50 -28.14 12.57 -10.20
C ALA A 50 -28.20 12.91 -8.71
N HIS A 51 -28.13 11.92 -7.82
CA HIS A 51 -28.08 12.13 -6.37
C HIS A 51 -26.82 12.89 -5.94
N ARG A 52 -25.64 12.58 -6.52
CA ARG A 52 -24.40 13.34 -6.29
C ARG A 52 -24.54 14.79 -6.73
N GLN A 53 -25.10 15.03 -7.90
CA GLN A 53 -25.30 16.37 -8.47
C GLN A 53 -26.29 17.17 -7.63
N GLN A 54 -27.40 16.56 -7.22
CA GLN A 54 -28.41 17.15 -6.33
C GLN A 54 -27.82 17.48 -4.94
N GLN A 55 -26.95 16.62 -4.40
CA GLN A 55 -26.26 16.89 -3.14
C GLN A 55 -25.13 17.92 -3.28
N LEU A 56 -24.44 17.98 -4.43
CA LEU A 56 -23.50 19.05 -4.78
C LEU A 56 -24.23 20.40 -4.87
N GLU A 57 -25.40 20.42 -5.47
CA GLU A 57 -26.27 21.60 -5.51
C GLU A 57 -26.78 21.98 -4.11
N GLN A 58 -27.16 21.00 -3.28
CA GLN A 58 -27.53 21.26 -1.87
C GLN A 58 -26.34 21.80 -1.07
N TYR A 59 -25.13 21.28 -1.28
CA TYR A 59 -23.92 21.80 -0.66
C TYR A 59 -23.61 23.22 -1.15
N GLN A 60 -23.71 23.49 -2.46
CA GLN A 60 -23.59 24.84 -3.01
C GLN A 60 -24.66 25.79 -2.49
N ARG A 61 -25.90 25.32 -2.27
CA ARG A 61 -26.98 26.10 -1.63
C ARG A 61 -26.69 26.36 -0.15
N ALA A 62 -26.19 25.38 0.60
CA ALA A 62 -25.78 25.55 1.99
C ALA A 62 -24.59 26.51 2.13
N LEU A 63 -23.67 26.52 1.16
CA LEU A 63 -22.58 27.49 1.04
C LEU A 63 -23.10 28.90 0.76
N LYS A 64 -24.09 29.05 -0.13
CA LYS A 64 -24.74 30.33 -0.43
C LYS A 64 -25.56 30.88 0.74
N ASN A 65 -26.16 29.98 1.53
CA ASN A 65 -27.02 30.34 2.66
C ASN A 65 -26.26 30.52 3.99
N GLY A 66 -24.91 30.49 3.96
CA GLY A 66 -24.08 30.74 5.15
C GLY A 66 -24.19 29.68 6.25
N THR A 67 -24.76 28.52 5.96
CA THR A 67 -25.05 27.46 6.96
C THR A 67 -23.81 26.59 7.25
N VAL A 68 -22.78 26.69 6.42
CA VAL A 68 -21.48 26.06 6.63
C VAL A 68 -20.56 27.05 7.34
N ASN A 69 -20.01 26.66 8.49
CA ASN A 69 -19.07 27.47 9.27
C ASN A 69 -17.93 28.00 8.38
N ASN A 70 -17.67 29.31 8.40
CA ASN A 70 -16.62 29.96 7.62
C ASN A 70 -15.24 29.31 7.84
N GLN A 71 -14.98 28.83 9.08
CA GLN A 71 -13.76 28.09 9.41
C GLN A 71 -13.64 26.78 8.62
N TYR A 72 -14.71 25.99 8.53
CA TYR A 72 -14.71 24.72 7.79
C TYR A 72 -14.40 24.93 6.30
N ARG A 73 -14.91 26.01 5.71
CA ARG A 73 -14.61 26.36 4.30
C ARG A 73 -13.13 26.66 4.12
N LEU A 74 -12.56 27.49 4.99
CA LEU A 74 -11.15 27.84 4.97
C LEU A 74 -10.26 26.59 5.14
N ASP A 75 -10.63 25.69 6.06
CA ASP A 75 -9.90 24.44 6.29
C ASP A 75 -9.95 23.54 5.04
N MET A 76 -11.12 23.38 4.41
CA MET A 76 -11.28 22.59 3.19
C MET A 76 -10.49 23.17 2.01
N ASP A 77 -10.49 24.49 1.84
CA ASP A 77 -9.72 25.17 0.80
C ASP A 77 -8.20 25.00 1.03
N TYR A 78 -7.75 25.13 2.28
CA TYR A 78 -6.38 24.87 2.65
C TYR A 78 -5.96 23.43 2.33
N MET A 79 -6.80 22.45 2.67
CA MET A 79 -6.53 21.03 2.36
C MET A 79 -6.51 20.76 0.87
N LYS A 80 -7.43 21.36 0.10
CA LYS A 80 -7.44 21.26 -1.36
C LYS A 80 -6.15 21.79 -1.98
N GLN A 81 -5.68 22.96 -1.53
CA GLN A 81 -4.41 23.52 -1.99
C GLN A 81 -3.21 22.64 -1.60
N ARG A 82 -3.21 22.07 -0.39
CA ARG A 82 -2.18 21.13 0.07
C ARG A 82 -2.13 19.89 -0.83
N MET A 83 -3.27 19.30 -1.18
CA MET A 83 -3.32 18.13 -2.07
C MET A 83 -2.87 18.47 -3.49
N ALA A 84 -3.33 19.60 -4.03
CA ALA A 84 -2.90 20.09 -5.34
C ALA A 84 -1.37 20.23 -5.43
N ARG A 85 -0.73 20.86 -4.43
CA ARG A 85 0.74 20.99 -4.37
C ARG A 85 1.46 19.64 -4.33
N ARG A 86 0.90 18.65 -3.62
CA ARG A 86 1.50 17.30 -3.54
C ARG A 86 1.39 16.55 -4.87
N VAL A 87 0.24 16.64 -5.53
CA VAL A 87 0.00 16.03 -6.85
C VAL A 87 0.87 16.69 -7.92
N GLU A 88 0.94 18.02 -7.93
CA GLU A 88 1.80 18.79 -8.84
C GLU A 88 3.27 18.39 -8.66
N ARG A 89 3.75 18.28 -7.41
CA ARG A 89 5.11 17.82 -7.13
C ARG A 89 5.35 16.42 -7.70
N LEU A 90 4.43 15.47 -7.42
CA LEU A 90 4.54 14.11 -7.93
C LEU A 90 4.68 14.13 -9.46
N GLN A 91 3.76 14.80 -10.15
CA GLN A 91 3.76 14.90 -11.61
C GLN A 91 5.05 15.53 -12.14
N LYS A 92 5.47 16.67 -11.59
CA LYS A 92 6.70 17.36 -11.97
C LYS A 92 7.92 16.45 -11.84
N LYS A 93 8.07 15.77 -10.71
CA LYS A 93 9.22 14.88 -10.46
C LYS A 93 9.13 13.59 -11.26
N CYS A 94 7.93 13.06 -11.53
CA CYS A 94 7.73 11.94 -12.43
C CYS A 94 8.22 12.28 -13.85
N THR A 95 7.92 13.48 -14.36
CA THR A 95 8.42 13.95 -15.66
C THR A 95 9.92 14.19 -15.64
N GLU A 96 10.44 14.88 -14.61
CA GLU A 96 11.87 15.17 -14.45
C GLU A 96 12.73 13.90 -14.50
N TYR A 97 12.29 12.82 -13.85
CA TYR A 97 13.00 11.54 -13.82
C TYR A 97 12.53 10.53 -14.87
N ARG A 98 11.60 10.93 -15.77
CA ARG A 98 11.00 10.07 -16.81
C ARG A 98 10.49 8.75 -16.23
N LEU A 99 9.76 8.83 -15.11
CA LEU A 99 9.13 7.70 -14.42
C LEU A 99 7.68 7.47 -14.85
N ASN A 100 7.12 8.36 -15.66
CA ASN A 100 5.82 8.21 -16.32
C ASN A 100 5.91 7.49 -17.67
N GLU A 101 7.11 7.09 -18.09
CA GLU A 101 7.37 6.36 -19.34
C GLU A 101 7.63 4.88 -19.04
N PRO A 102 6.90 3.93 -19.68
CA PRO A 102 7.19 2.51 -19.54
C PRO A 102 8.59 2.17 -20.05
N LYS A 103 9.38 1.49 -19.22
CA LYS A 103 10.72 0.97 -19.56
C LYS A 103 10.71 -0.55 -19.48
N HIS A 104 11.71 -1.20 -20.06
CA HIS A 104 11.85 -2.67 -19.98
C HIS A 104 11.76 -3.18 -18.53
N THR A 105 12.42 -2.48 -17.60
CA THR A 105 12.54 -2.83 -16.17
C THR A 105 11.54 -2.09 -15.27
N TYR A 106 10.71 -1.19 -15.81
CA TYR A 106 9.80 -0.36 -15.03
C TYR A 106 8.47 -0.16 -15.78
N LYS A 107 7.46 -0.92 -15.38
CA LYS A 107 6.12 -0.95 -15.99
C LYS A 107 5.05 -0.62 -14.94
N PRO A 108 3.87 -0.12 -15.36
CA PRO A 108 2.76 0.15 -14.43
C PRO A 108 2.34 -1.11 -13.68
N LYS A 109 2.14 -0.98 -12.37
CA LYS A 109 1.75 -2.05 -11.46
C LYS A 109 0.42 -1.75 -10.80
N ALA A 110 -0.58 -2.59 -11.05
CA ALA A 110 -1.94 -2.46 -10.51
C ALA A 110 -2.23 -3.41 -9.33
N TRP A 111 -1.34 -4.38 -9.07
CA TRP A 111 -1.59 -5.54 -8.20
C TRP A 111 -1.84 -5.20 -6.72
N GLU A 112 -1.44 -4.02 -6.24
CA GLU A 112 -1.67 -3.57 -4.85
C GLU A 112 -2.77 -2.53 -4.68
N TYR A 113 -3.47 -2.20 -5.77
CA TYR A 113 -4.63 -1.33 -5.69
C TYR A 113 -5.87 -2.11 -5.22
N LEU A 114 -6.68 -1.47 -4.39
CA LEU A 114 -8.02 -1.89 -4.03
C LEU A 114 -8.99 -0.91 -4.67
N ILE A 115 -9.96 -1.44 -5.42
CA ILE A 115 -11.02 -0.67 -6.07
C ILE A 115 -12.31 -0.95 -5.29
N GLN A 116 -12.82 0.06 -4.60
CA GLN A 116 -14.11 -0.01 -3.93
C GLN A 116 -15.14 0.76 -4.75
N HIS A 117 -15.86 0.01 -5.59
CA HIS A 117 -16.85 0.54 -6.53
C HIS A 117 -18.03 1.25 -5.85
N GLU A 118 -18.55 0.74 -4.73
CA GLU A 118 -19.75 1.32 -4.08
C GLU A 118 -19.49 2.73 -3.55
N TYR A 119 -18.27 2.98 -3.08
CA TYR A 119 -17.87 4.27 -2.52
C TYR A 119 -16.98 5.09 -3.47
N HIS A 120 -16.77 4.62 -4.70
CA HIS A 120 -15.92 5.28 -5.70
C HIS A 120 -14.53 5.63 -5.14
N LEU A 121 -13.85 4.63 -4.57
CA LEU A 121 -12.50 4.79 -4.03
C LEU A 121 -11.51 3.85 -4.71
N VAL A 122 -10.33 4.39 -5.01
CA VAL A 122 -9.18 3.60 -5.45
C VAL A 122 -8.01 3.90 -4.51
N TRP A 123 -7.43 2.86 -3.92
CA TRP A 123 -6.33 3.00 -2.97
C TRP A 123 -5.15 2.10 -3.33
N CYS A 124 -3.93 2.65 -3.44
CA CYS A 124 -2.74 1.82 -3.39
C CYS A 124 -2.30 1.54 -1.96
N ASN A 125 -2.26 0.27 -1.57
CA ASN A 125 -1.92 -0.15 -0.21
C ASN A 125 -0.39 -0.16 0.05
N VAL A 126 0.17 1.02 0.37
CA VAL A 126 1.58 1.12 0.80
C VAL A 126 1.77 0.60 2.22
N PHE A 127 2.52 -0.48 2.38
CA PHE A 127 2.83 -1.03 3.70
C PHE A 127 3.64 -0.06 4.57
N LYS A 128 3.32 -0.05 5.87
CA LYS A 128 3.94 0.83 6.89
C LYS A 128 3.66 2.32 6.74
N ALA A 129 2.78 2.71 5.81
CA ALA A 129 2.21 4.05 5.70
C ALA A 129 0.70 3.98 5.97
N ALA A 130 0.33 3.74 7.24
CA ALA A 130 -1.06 3.58 7.70
C ALA A 130 -1.87 2.41 7.11
N SER A 131 -1.20 1.45 6.45
CA SER A 131 -1.87 0.32 5.78
C SER A 131 -2.79 -0.49 6.69
N THR A 132 -2.44 -0.72 7.96
CA THR A 132 -3.32 -1.45 8.89
C THR A 132 -4.67 -0.75 9.11
N SER A 133 -4.66 0.58 9.28
CA SER A 133 -5.87 1.37 9.52
C SER A 133 -6.75 1.40 8.28
N TRP A 134 -6.16 1.64 7.12
CA TRP A 134 -6.92 1.71 5.87
C TRP A 134 -7.38 0.33 5.37
N MET A 135 -6.63 -0.74 5.66
CA MET A 135 -7.10 -2.10 5.43
C MET A 135 -8.31 -2.43 6.31
N TYR A 136 -8.35 -1.95 7.55
CA TYR A 136 -9.53 -2.09 8.41
C TYR A 136 -10.74 -1.35 7.80
N ASN A 137 -10.56 -0.11 7.34
CA ASN A 137 -11.62 0.67 6.68
C ASN A 137 -12.13 0.00 5.40
N PHE A 138 -11.25 -0.50 4.54
CA PHE A 138 -11.64 -1.23 3.34
C PHE A 138 -12.41 -2.52 3.70
N ASN A 139 -12.00 -3.26 4.72
CA ASN A 139 -12.78 -4.42 5.16
C ASN A 139 -14.15 -4.04 5.74
N LEU A 140 -14.29 -2.92 6.45
CA LEU A 140 -15.61 -2.41 6.87
C LEU A 140 -16.50 -2.11 5.65
N MET A 141 -15.97 -1.38 4.67
CA MET A 141 -16.67 -1.08 3.41
C MET A 141 -16.97 -2.33 2.58
N ALA A 142 -16.29 -3.46 2.83
CA ALA A 142 -16.56 -4.74 2.19
C ALA A 142 -17.67 -5.55 2.88
N GLY A 143 -18.26 -5.01 3.94
CA GLY A 143 -19.36 -5.62 4.70
C GLY A 143 -18.93 -6.44 5.92
N TYR A 144 -17.64 -6.47 6.28
CA TYR A 144 -17.21 -7.14 7.51
C TYR A 144 -17.55 -6.30 8.75
N SER A 145 -18.13 -6.93 9.78
CA SER A 145 -18.48 -6.22 11.01
C SER A 145 -17.25 -5.88 11.87
N PRO A 146 -17.26 -4.76 12.63
CA PRO A 146 -16.20 -4.44 13.58
C PRO A 146 -15.90 -5.57 14.57
N GLN A 147 -16.94 -6.30 15.02
CA GLN A 147 -16.83 -7.41 15.96
C GLN A 147 -16.09 -8.60 15.35
N PHE A 148 -16.36 -8.91 14.07
CA PHE A 148 -15.63 -9.94 13.33
C PHE A 148 -14.15 -9.55 13.16
N LEU A 149 -13.89 -8.33 12.67
CA LEU A 149 -12.53 -7.85 12.41
C LEU A 149 -11.67 -7.75 13.69
N ARG A 150 -12.29 -7.57 14.87
CA ARG A 150 -11.57 -7.58 16.15
C ARG A 150 -11.14 -8.99 16.59
N LYS A 151 -11.88 -10.04 16.19
CA LYS A 151 -11.68 -11.42 16.67
C LYS A 151 -10.97 -12.31 15.67
N THR A 152 -11.08 -12.01 14.37
CA THR A 152 -10.49 -12.85 13.33
C THR A 152 -8.96 -12.94 13.46
N LYS A 153 -8.43 -14.12 13.13
CA LYS A 153 -6.99 -14.37 12.99
C LYS A 153 -6.51 -14.29 11.55
N ASP A 154 -7.42 -14.07 10.60
CA ASP A 154 -7.10 -13.94 9.19
C ASP A 154 -6.27 -12.69 8.93
N VAL A 155 -5.40 -12.76 7.94
CA VAL A 155 -4.60 -11.60 7.54
C VAL A 155 -5.53 -10.55 6.92
N PRO A 156 -5.56 -9.30 7.40
CA PRO A 156 -6.50 -8.28 6.89
C PRO A 156 -6.46 -8.05 5.39
N LEU A 157 -5.27 -8.17 4.78
CA LEU A 157 -5.11 -8.09 3.32
C LEU A 157 -5.79 -9.27 2.61
N GLN A 158 -5.71 -10.49 3.14
CA GLN A 158 -6.36 -11.66 2.54
C GLN A 158 -7.88 -11.51 2.57
N LEU A 159 -8.45 -11.05 3.69
CA LEU A 159 -9.88 -10.71 3.80
C LEU A 159 -10.28 -9.68 2.74
N ALA A 160 -9.53 -8.58 2.63
CA ALA A 160 -9.82 -7.56 1.64
C ALA A 160 -9.74 -8.12 0.22
N ARG A 161 -8.76 -8.98 -0.10
CA ARG A 161 -8.61 -9.59 -1.43
C ARG A 161 -9.70 -10.58 -1.79
N GLN A 162 -10.47 -11.10 -0.84
CA GLN A 162 -11.68 -11.88 -1.14
C GLN A 162 -12.78 -10.99 -1.76
N LYS A 163 -12.75 -9.68 -1.50
CA LYS A 163 -13.76 -8.71 -1.96
C LYS A 163 -13.23 -7.75 -3.03
N TYR A 164 -11.93 -7.49 -3.03
CA TYR A 164 -11.23 -6.57 -3.95
C TYR A 164 -10.12 -7.31 -4.71
N PRO A 165 -10.48 -8.06 -5.77
CA PRO A 165 -9.50 -8.80 -6.56
C PRO A 165 -8.50 -7.85 -7.20
N ARG A 166 -7.30 -8.37 -7.52
CA ARG A 166 -6.24 -7.56 -8.14
C ARG A 166 -6.65 -7.13 -9.56
N PRO A 167 -6.71 -5.82 -9.86
CA PRO A 167 -7.10 -5.35 -11.18
C PRO A 167 -5.95 -5.49 -12.19
N SER A 168 -6.30 -5.50 -13.49
CA SER A 168 -5.33 -5.20 -14.54
C SER A 168 -5.01 -3.71 -14.55
N VAL A 169 -3.98 -3.30 -15.29
CA VAL A 169 -3.63 -1.88 -15.43
C VAL A 169 -4.75 -1.09 -16.10
N GLU A 170 -5.42 -1.68 -17.08
CA GLU A 170 -6.53 -1.09 -17.83
C GLU A 170 -7.72 -0.85 -16.91
N LYS A 171 -8.16 -1.89 -16.17
CA LYS A 171 -9.25 -1.79 -15.19
C LYS A 171 -8.96 -0.78 -14.08
N LEU A 172 -7.70 -0.69 -13.66
CA LEU A 172 -7.30 0.31 -12.67
C LEU A 172 -7.42 1.73 -13.23
N LYS A 173 -6.99 1.97 -14.48
CA LYS A 173 -7.12 3.28 -15.13
C LYS A 173 -8.60 3.68 -15.31
N GLU A 174 -9.44 2.74 -15.73
CA GLU A 174 -10.89 2.95 -15.81
C GLU A 174 -11.47 3.36 -14.44
N ALA A 175 -11.16 2.60 -13.39
CA ALA A 175 -11.66 2.89 -12.06
C ALA A 175 -11.17 4.23 -11.50
N ILE A 176 -9.91 4.61 -11.75
CA ILE A 176 -9.34 5.90 -11.32
C ILE A 176 -10.10 7.07 -11.96
N ASN A 177 -10.55 6.96 -13.21
CA ASN A 177 -11.28 8.04 -13.88
C ASN A 177 -12.68 8.27 -13.27
N GLU A 178 -13.23 7.28 -12.56
CA GLU A 178 -14.58 7.31 -11.99
C GLU A 178 -14.60 7.38 -10.46
N SER A 179 -13.42 7.46 -9.82
CA SER A 179 -13.25 7.31 -8.38
C SER A 179 -12.26 8.31 -7.81
N ILE A 180 -12.39 8.61 -6.52
CA ILE A 180 -11.36 9.30 -5.76
C ILE A 180 -10.19 8.33 -5.59
N SER A 181 -9.08 8.64 -6.23
CA SER A 181 -7.85 7.87 -6.19
C SER A 181 -6.89 8.45 -5.15
N PHE A 182 -6.37 7.60 -4.26
CA PHE A 182 -5.48 8.08 -3.21
C PHE A 182 -4.36 7.10 -2.86
N ILE A 183 -3.30 7.68 -2.30
CA ILE A 183 -2.15 6.96 -1.76
C ILE A 183 -1.76 7.59 -0.44
N ILE A 184 -1.28 6.76 0.48
CA ILE A 184 -0.73 7.21 1.77
C ILE A 184 0.75 6.89 1.76
N VAL A 185 1.57 7.92 1.94
CA VAL A 185 3.03 7.79 1.97
C VAL A 185 3.56 8.17 3.34
N ARG A 186 4.81 7.79 3.60
CA ARG A 186 5.52 8.06 4.85
C ARG A 186 6.98 8.35 4.52
N HIS A 187 7.64 9.15 5.34
CA HIS A 187 9.08 9.38 5.25
C HIS A 187 9.83 8.03 5.02
N PRO A 188 10.63 7.88 3.95
CA PRO A 188 11.11 6.55 3.54
C PRO A 188 11.90 5.81 4.62
N PHE A 189 12.74 6.53 5.37
CA PHE A 189 13.52 5.95 6.47
C PHE A 189 12.66 5.61 7.69
N GLU A 190 11.62 6.39 7.97
CA GLU A 190 10.67 6.01 9.02
C GLU A 190 9.87 4.78 8.65
N ARG A 191 9.48 4.68 7.37
CA ARG A 191 8.79 3.51 6.82
C ARG A 191 9.67 2.27 6.98
N LEU A 192 10.96 2.36 6.65
CA LEU A 192 11.93 1.29 6.82
C LEU A 192 12.08 0.88 8.29
N VAL A 193 12.23 1.84 9.21
CA VAL A 193 12.33 1.55 10.64
C VAL A 193 11.05 0.88 11.17
N SER A 194 9.88 1.34 10.72
CA SER A 194 8.61 0.67 11.05
C SER A 194 8.56 -0.77 10.52
N ALA A 195 9.10 -1.02 9.33
CA ALA A 195 9.22 -2.34 8.74
C ALA A 195 10.17 -3.24 9.54
N TYR A 196 11.37 -2.77 9.83
CA TYR A 196 12.37 -3.47 10.64
C TYR A 196 11.82 -3.84 12.01
N LYS A 197 11.22 -2.89 12.73
CA LYS A 197 10.67 -3.16 14.07
C LYS A 197 9.60 -4.25 14.02
N ASP A 198 8.64 -4.14 13.11
CA ASP A 198 7.52 -5.08 13.05
C ASP A 198 7.93 -6.46 12.52
N LYS A 199 8.75 -6.51 11.47
CA LYS A 199 9.05 -7.75 10.76
C LYS A 199 10.32 -8.43 11.24
N ILE A 200 11.29 -7.70 11.74
CA ILE A 200 12.60 -8.27 12.12
C ILE A 200 12.76 -8.28 13.64
N GLN A 201 12.66 -7.12 14.30
CA GLN A 201 12.89 -7.02 15.73
C GLN A 201 11.82 -7.75 16.56
N TYR A 202 10.54 -7.55 16.24
CA TYR A 202 9.40 -8.15 16.93
C TYR A 202 8.72 -9.24 16.09
N ALA A 203 9.50 -9.91 15.24
CA ALA A 203 9.02 -11.01 14.42
C ALA A 203 8.36 -12.10 15.28
N LEU A 204 7.20 -12.60 14.86
CA LEU A 204 6.57 -13.73 15.54
C LEU A 204 7.46 -14.98 15.45
N PRO A 205 7.57 -15.77 16.54
CA PRO A 205 8.32 -17.03 16.51
C PRO A 205 7.90 -17.93 15.33
N ASN A 206 8.87 -18.61 14.73
CA ASN A 206 8.72 -19.47 13.54
C ASN A 206 8.12 -18.84 12.27
N SER A 207 7.82 -17.54 12.25
CA SER A 207 7.34 -16.83 11.06
C SER A 207 8.40 -16.76 9.95
N HIS A 208 7.97 -16.44 8.74
CA HIS A 208 8.88 -16.19 7.61
C HIS A 208 9.96 -15.16 7.97
N HIS A 209 9.56 -14.03 8.55
CA HIS A 209 10.49 -12.95 8.88
C HIS A 209 11.40 -13.29 10.07
N HIS A 210 10.97 -14.11 11.02
CA HIS A 210 11.87 -14.62 12.06
C HIS A 210 12.96 -15.53 11.47
N LYS A 211 12.60 -16.43 10.55
CA LYS A 211 13.58 -17.26 9.82
C LYS A 211 14.53 -16.41 8.99
N LEU A 212 14.03 -15.34 8.35
CA LEU A 212 14.86 -14.36 7.66
C LEU A 212 15.84 -13.68 8.63
N GLY A 213 15.36 -13.21 9.78
CA GLY A 213 16.20 -12.63 10.82
C GLY A 213 17.35 -13.55 11.23
N ASN A 214 17.07 -14.84 11.43
CA ASN A 214 18.12 -15.82 11.75
C ASN A 214 19.17 -15.96 10.63
N ARG A 215 18.76 -15.92 9.35
CA ARG A 215 19.71 -15.92 8.22
C ARG A 215 20.56 -14.65 8.17
N ILE A 216 19.95 -13.49 8.46
CA ILE A 216 20.67 -12.21 8.53
C ILE A 216 21.73 -12.27 9.64
N ILE A 217 21.38 -12.77 10.82
CA ILE A 217 22.33 -12.96 11.92
C ILE A 217 23.49 -13.87 11.47
N GLN A 218 23.18 -15.03 10.88
CA GLN A 218 24.19 -15.99 10.44
C GLN A 218 25.17 -15.39 9.42
N LYS A 219 24.69 -14.53 8.50
CA LYS A 219 25.52 -13.95 7.45
C LYS A 219 26.31 -12.71 7.90
N TYR A 220 25.68 -11.82 8.68
CA TYR A 220 26.23 -10.47 8.92
C TYR A 220 26.74 -10.23 10.34
N ARG A 221 26.40 -11.09 11.31
CA ARG A 221 26.88 -10.91 12.69
C ARG A 221 28.34 -11.26 12.82
N LYS A 222 29.16 -10.26 13.09
CA LYS A 222 30.60 -10.43 13.30
C LYS A 222 30.88 -11.15 14.62
N THR A 223 31.92 -11.97 14.63
CA THR A 223 32.50 -12.56 15.84
C THR A 223 33.86 -11.94 16.12
N VAL A 224 34.15 -11.65 17.39
CA VAL A 224 35.44 -11.14 17.87
C VAL A 224 35.88 -12.05 19.01
N ASN A 225 37.08 -12.61 18.92
CA ASN A 225 37.61 -13.58 19.90
C ASN A 225 36.65 -14.76 20.15
N GLY A 226 36.02 -15.27 19.09
CA GLY A 226 35.05 -16.38 19.17
C GLY A 226 33.68 -16.02 19.76
N LYS A 227 33.44 -14.76 20.15
CA LYS A 227 32.16 -14.30 20.71
C LYS A 227 31.42 -13.39 19.73
N PRO A 228 30.08 -13.48 19.62
CA PRO A 228 29.31 -12.60 18.75
C PRO A 228 29.36 -11.16 19.27
N THR A 229 29.48 -10.20 18.35
CA THR A 229 29.49 -8.76 18.65
C THR A 229 28.16 -8.24 19.22
N SER A 230 27.09 -9.01 19.08
CA SER A 230 25.77 -8.72 19.66
C SER A 230 25.11 -10.01 20.16
N LEU A 231 24.49 -9.95 21.34
CA LEU A 231 23.72 -11.05 21.94
C LEU A 231 22.22 -10.98 21.61
N LEU A 232 21.80 -10.02 20.79
CA LEU A 232 20.40 -9.87 20.41
C LEU A 232 19.90 -11.11 19.63
N LYS A 233 18.68 -11.57 19.93
CA LYS A 233 18.06 -12.71 19.24
C LYS A 233 17.46 -12.36 17.87
N HIS A 234 17.51 -11.09 17.49
CA HIS A 234 17.16 -10.58 16.17
C HIS A 234 18.37 -9.82 15.59
N PRO A 235 18.41 -9.59 14.27
CA PRO A 235 19.41 -8.70 13.66
C PRO A 235 19.46 -7.32 14.33
N THR A 236 20.63 -6.69 14.38
CA THR A 236 20.72 -5.24 14.60
C THR A 236 20.18 -4.48 13.39
N PHE A 237 19.98 -3.17 13.50
CA PHE A 237 19.53 -2.39 12.35
C PHE A 237 20.60 -2.34 11.27
N SER A 238 21.86 -2.17 11.66
CA SER A 238 22.99 -2.22 10.72
C SER A 238 23.11 -3.57 10.00
N GLU A 239 22.94 -4.70 10.69
CA GLU A 239 22.92 -6.03 10.08
C GLU A 239 21.77 -6.17 9.07
N PHE A 240 20.57 -5.68 9.41
CA PHE A 240 19.42 -5.66 8.51
C PHE A 240 19.63 -4.76 7.28
N VAL A 241 20.27 -3.60 7.45
CA VAL A 241 20.57 -2.69 6.33
C VAL A 241 21.60 -3.30 5.39
N ASN A 242 22.64 -3.97 5.91
CA ASN A 242 23.58 -4.72 5.07
C ASN A 242 22.88 -5.81 4.27
N TYR A 243 21.97 -6.56 4.91
CA TYR A 243 21.11 -7.51 4.22
C TYR A 243 20.34 -6.86 3.07
N LEU A 244 19.62 -5.77 3.35
CA LEU A 244 18.80 -5.11 2.34
C LEU A 244 19.64 -4.62 1.16
N LEU A 245 20.78 -3.98 1.42
CA LEU A 245 21.66 -3.46 0.37
C LEU A 245 22.29 -4.57 -0.48
N ASP A 246 22.61 -5.73 0.11
CA ASP A 246 23.07 -6.90 -0.63
C ASP A 246 21.97 -7.47 -1.54
N GLU A 247 20.73 -7.60 -1.04
CA GLU A 247 19.60 -8.11 -1.84
C GLU A 247 19.25 -7.20 -3.01
N ILE A 248 19.42 -5.88 -2.84
CA ILE A 248 19.20 -4.90 -3.91
C ILE A 248 20.25 -5.06 -5.02
N LYS A 249 21.51 -5.30 -4.65
CA LYS A 249 22.62 -5.49 -5.60
C LYS A 249 22.55 -6.84 -6.31
N HIS A 250 22.08 -7.86 -5.61
CA HIS A 250 22.00 -9.24 -6.09
C HIS A 250 20.58 -9.77 -5.92
N PRO A 251 19.62 -9.28 -6.74
CA PRO A 251 18.22 -9.66 -6.61
C PRO A 251 18.03 -11.12 -6.97
N HIS A 252 17.89 -11.98 -5.96
CA HIS A 252 17.55 -13.40 -6.12
C HIS A 252 16.03 -13.64 -6.10
N PHE A 253 15.28 -12.75 -5.44
CA PHE A 253 13.82 -12.82 -5.27
C PHE A 253 13.21 -11.41 -5.29
N GLU A 254 11.89 -11.32 -5.32
CA GLU A 254 11.19 -10.05 -5.11
C GLU A 254 11.49 -9.50 -3.71
N ILE A 255 11.80 -8.21 -3.64
CA ILE A 255 11.99 -7.51 -2.38
C ILE A 255 10.67 -7.49 -1.60
N ASP A 256 10.76 -7.76 -0.30
CA ASP A 256 9.61 -7.80 0.59
C ASP A 256 8.79 -6.50 0.54
N MET A 257 7.47 -6.69 0.43
CA MET A 257 6.45 -5.65 0.37
C MET A 257 6.51 -4.59 1.49
N HIS A 258 7.11 -4.90 2.65
CA HIS A 258 7.21 -3.97 3.77
C HIS A 258 8.33 -2.93 3.61
N TRP A 259 9.35 -3.19 2.78
CA TRP A 259 10.51 -2.30 2.56
C TRP A 259 10.89 -2.14 1.07
N VAL A 260 9.97 -2.46 0.17
CA VAL A 260 10.09 -2.10 -1.26
C VAL A 260 9.62 -0.66 -1.50
N PRO A 261 10.36 0.20 -2.25
CA PRO A 261 10.00 1.59 -2.51
C PRO A 261 8.59 1.73 -3.08
N VAL A 262 7.89 2.79 -2.68
CA VAL A 262 6.55 3.14 -3.17
C VAL A 262 6.57 3.30 -4.68
N THR A 263 7.62 3.93 -5.19
CA THR A 263 7.91 4.09 -6.62
C THR A 263 7.98 2.77 -7.37
N HIS A 264 8.46 1.69 -6.75
CA HIS A 264 8.50 0.36 -7.36
C HIS A 264 7.23 -0.46 -7.09
N PHE A 265 6.54 -0.19 -5.98
CA PHE A 265 5.41 -0.96 -5.50
C PHE A 265 4.09 -0.59 -6.18
N CYS A 266 3.75 0.71 -6.10
CA CYS A 266 2.51 1.30 -6.63
C CYS A 266 2.69 1.94 -8.01
N THR A 267 3.96 2.19 -8.40
CA THR A 267 4.34 2.90 -9.62
C THR A 267 3.50 4.16 -9.87
N PRO A 268 3.52 5.11 -8.92
CA PRO A 268 2.57 6.22 -8.84
C PRO A 268 2.63 7.17 -10.04
N CYS A 269 3.72 7.18 -10.80
CA CYS A 269 3.87 8.01 -11.98
C CYS A 269 3.05 7.57 -13.20
N PHE A 270 2.43 6.39 -13.18
CA PHE A 270 1.56 5.90 -14.26
C PHE A 270 0.06 6.12 -13.99
N PHE A 271 -0.30 6.66 -12.84
CA PHE A 271 -1.67 6.73 -12.36
C PHE A 271 -1.96 8.13 -11.80
N HIS A 272 -3.18 8.62 -12.03
CA HIS A 272 -3.65 9.85 -11.42
C HIS A 272 -3.99 9.62 -9.94
N TYR A 273 -3.79 10.66 -9.12
CA TYR A 273 -4.20 10.69 -7.71
C TYR A 273 -4.91 12.00 -7.41
N ASP A 274 -6.01 11.91 -6.69
CA ASP A 274 -6.75 13.05 -6.15
C ASP A 274 -6.24 13.43 -4.76
N VAL A 275 -5.78 12.44 -3.98
CA VAL A 275 -5.26 12.64 -2.63
C VAL A 275 -3.93 11.91 -2.43
N ILE A 276 -2.89 12.66 -2.09
CA ILE A 276 -1.61 12.11 -1.59
C ILE A 276 -1.54 12.45 -0.10
N ALA A 277 -1.98 11.53 0.74
CA ALA A 277 -1.90 11.68 2.18
C ALA A 277 -0.50 11.34 2.69
N LYS A 278 -0.05 12.04 3.72
CA LYS A 278 1.23 11.79 4.38
C LYS A 278 0.97 11.25 5.79
N PHE A 279 1.76 10.26 6.21
CA PHE A 279 1.65 9.67 7.53
C PHE A 279 1.83 10.70 8.65
N GLU A 280 2.68 11.70 8.39
CA GLU A 280 3.02 12.78 9.33
C GLU A 280 1.85 13.77 9.52
N THR A 281 0.95 13.88 8.54
CA THR A 281 -0.26 14.72 8.58
C THR A 281 -1.53 13.90 8.42
N LEU A 282 -1.48 12.61 8.82
CA LEU A 282 -2.49 11.63 8.45
C LEU A 282 -3.87 11.98 9.00
N GLU A 283 -3.96 12.54 10.19
CA GLU A 283 -5.22 12.91 10.81
C GLU A 283 -5.99 13.92 9.97
N GLU A 284 -5.35 15.02 9.58
CA GLU A 284 -5.94 16.05 8.72
C GLU A 284 -6.25 15.48 7.32
N ASP A 285 -5.29 14.77 6.73
CA ASP A 285 -5.39 14.27 5.35
C ASP A 285 -6.50 13.21 5.21
N GLN A 286 -6.64 12.31 6.19
CA GLN A 286 -7.69 11.28 6.16
C GLN A 286 -9.07 11.89 6.44
N ASN A 287 -9.16 12.91 7.30
CA ASN A 287 -10.42 13.62 7.54
C ASN A 287 -10.89 14.33 6.27
N TYR A 288 -9.96 14.97 5.54
CA TYR A 288 -10.25 15.56 4.23
C TYR A 288 -10.74 14.50 3.23
N LEU A 289 -10.04 13.36 3.12
CA LEU A 289 -10.44 12.26 2.23
C LEU A 289 -11.83 11.71 2.57
N ILE A 290 -12.12 11.49 3.87
CA ILE A 290 -13.44 11.05 4.33
C ILE A 290 -14.53 12.06 3.97
N ALA A 291 -14.25 13.36 4.12
CA ALA A 291 -15.19 14.43 3.78
C ALA A 291 -15.49 14.49 2.28
N ILE A 292 -14.47 14.50 1.42
CA ILE A 292 -14.68 14.56 -0.03
C ILE A 292 -15.27 13.27 -0.61
N GLY A 293 -15.00 12.13 0.03
CA GLY A 293 -15.58 10.83 -0.32
C GLY A 293 -16.95 10.57 0.30
N ARG A 294 -17.45 11.47 1.18
CA ARG A 294 -18.72 11.31 1.93
C ARG A 294 -18.80 9.98 2.67
N LEU A 295 -17.70 9.61 3.32
CA LEU A 295 -17.53 8.30 3.97
C LEU A 295 -17.86 8.33 5.47
N ASP A 296 -18.32 9.48 5.99
CA ASP A 296 -18.55 9.76 7.42
C ASP A 296 -19.58 8.80 8.07
N SER A 297 -20.54 8.31 7.28
CA SER A 297 -21.53 7.35 7.73
C SER A 297 -21.02 5.90 7.79
N VAL A 298 -19.86 5.61 7.19
CA VAL A 298 -19.37 4.23 6.98
C VAL A 298 -18.06 3.98 7.70
N ILE A 299 -17.14 4.93 7.66
CA ILE A 299 -15.86 4.84 8.35
C ILE A 299 -15.64 6.08 9.19
N LYS A 300 -15.02 5.89 10.35
CA LYS A 300 -14.53 6.98 11.18
C LYS A 300 -13.02 7.08 11.02
N PRO A 301 -12.44 8.29 11.13
CA PRO A 301 -10.99 8.44 11.24
C PRO A 301 -10.51 7.73 12.51
N GLN A 302 -10.11 6.47 12.38
CA GLN A 302 -9.57 5.68 13.47
C GLN A 302 -8.12 5.37 13.19
N TRP A 303 -7.24 5.86 14.05
CA TRP A 303 -5.83 5.51 13.98
C TRP A 303 -5.57 4.22 14.74
N LYS A 304 -5.68 3.08 14.03
CA LYS A 304 -5.28 1.78 14.60
C LYS A 304 -3.76 1.84 14.83
N ASN A 305 -3.35 1.75 16.10
CA ASN A 305 -1.96 1.83 16.59
C ASN A 305 -1.38 3.24 16.83
N ALA A 306 -2.18 4.26 17.16
CA ALA A 306 -1.71 5.61 17.49
C ALA A 306 -0.46 5.66 18.42
N GLY A 307 -0.42 4.80 19.45
CA GLY A 307 0.71 4.71 20.39
C GLY A 307 2.00 4.10 19.84
N LYS A 308 2.01 3.49 18.65
CA LYS A 308 3.23 2.93 18.03
C LYS A 308 4.00 3.96 17.18
N GLY A 309 3.40 5.10 16.88
CA GLY A 309 3.97 6.18 16.06
C GLY A 309 4.63 7.32 16.86
N ALA A 310 4.20 7.56 18.10
CA ALA A 310 4.58 8.72 18.91
C ALA A 310 6.01 8.69 19.50
N HIS A 311 6.76 7.61 19.31
CA HIS A 311 8.15 7.46 19.82
C HIS A 311 9.20 7.54 18.70
N THR A 312 8.93 8.29 17.63
CA THR A 312 9.64 8.15 16.36
C THR A 312 11.05 8.72 16.39
N ASN A 313 11.26 9.94 16.90
CA ASN A 313 12.55 10.61 16.69
C ASN A 313 13.70 9.95 17.45
N ASP A 314 13.55 9.68 18.76
CA ASP A 314 14.60 9.04 19.55
C ASP A 314 14.94 7.62 19.07
N VAL A 315 13.94 6.88 18.59
CA VAL A 315 14.14 5.54 18.05
C VAL A 315 14.84 5.61 16.69
N LEU A 316 14.45 6.54 15.82
CA LEU A 316 15.10 6.78 14.54
C LEU A 316 16.56 7.15 14.76
N VAL A 317 16.85 8.13 15.63
CA VAL A 317 18.21 8.57 15.96
C VAL A 317 19.04 7.39 16.46
N LYS A 318 18.51 6.58 17.39
CA LYS A 318 19.24 5.40 17.91
C LYS A 318 19.55 4.37 16.84
N LEU A 319 18.59 4.03 15.97
CA LEU A 319 18.79 3.04 14.92
C LEU A 319 19.74 3.56 13.83
N PHE A 320 19.58 4.81 13.39
CA PHE A 320 20.45 5.40 12.39
C PHE A 320 21.87 5.69 12.91
N ALA A 321 22.05 5.83 14.22
CA ALA A 321 23.37 5.88 14.84
C ALA A 321 24.15 4.55 14.71
N GLU A 322 23.48 3.42 14.43
CA GLU A 322 24.16 2.15 14.12
C GLU A 322 24.76 2.11 12.70
N LEU A 323 24.39 3.05 11.83
CA LEU A 323 24.75 3.02 10.42
C LEU A 323 25.99 3.86 10.12
N ASP A 324 26.84 3.35 9.23
CA ASP A 324 27.90 4.14 8.63
C ASP A 324 27.41 4.96 7.42
N GLY A 325 28.25 5.88 6.94
CA GLY A 325 27.90 6.75 5.81
C GLY A 325 27.66 6.00 4.49
N ALA A 326 28.25 4.82 4.29
CA ALA A 326 28.02 4.02 3.09
C ALA A 326 26.63 3.35 3.15
N GLN A 327 26.23 2.85 4.32
CA GLN A 327 24.89 2.32 4.54
C GLN A 327 23.82 3.39 4.35
N ILE A 328 24.00 4.59 4.91
CA ILE A 328 23.03 5.69 4.77
C ILE A 328 22.90 6.12 3.30
N ARG A 329 24.03 6.29 2.60
CA ARG A 329 24.02 6.59 1.15
C ARG A 329 23.31 5.51 0.34
N GLY A 330 23.64 4.23 0.58
CA GLY A 330 22.99 3.12 -0.12
C GLY A 330 21.48 3.06 0.12
N LEU A 331 21.02 3.33 1.35
CA LEU A 331 19.59 3.42 1.65
C LEU A 331 18.92 4.61 0.96
N TYR A 332 19.59 5.77 0.93
CA TYR A 332 19.07 6.93 0.22
C TYR A 332 18.93 6.64 -1.28
N ASP A 333 19.96 6.09 -1.92
CA ASP A 333 19.91 5.76 -3.34
C ASP A 333 18.78 4.80 -3.66
N TYR A 334 18.58 3.79 -2.80
CA TYR A 334 17.49 2.84 -2.94
C TYR A 334 16.09 3.48 -2.83
N TYR A 335 15.92 4.46 -1.93
CA TYR A 335 14.65 5.17 -1.74
C TYR A 335 14.58 6.53 -2.45
N ARG A 336 15.56 6.87 -3.30
CA ARG A 336 15.76 8.23 -3.82
C ARG A 336 14.49 8.82 -4.41
N PHE A 337 13.80 8.06 -5.25
CA PHE A 337 12.58 8.55 -5.88
C PHE A 337 11.42 8.69 -4.89
N ASP A 338 11.34 7.89 -3.82
CA ASP A 338 10.32 8.09 -2.79
C ASP A 338 10.57 9.42 -2.03
N PHE A 339 11.83 9.76 -1.76
CA PHE A 339 12.18 11.07 -1.19
C PHE A 339 11.78 12.22 -2.12
N GLU A 340 12.20 12.13 -3.38
CA GLU A 340 12.00 13.19 -4.35
C GLU A 340 10.53 13.38 -4.74
N LEU A 341 9.83 12.31 -5.12
CA LEU A 341 8.43 12.39 -5.59
C LEU A 341 7.52 12.95 -4.49
N PHE A 342 7.72 12.53 -3.24
CA PHE A 342 6.82 12.89 -2.14
C PHE A 342 7.33 14.07 -1.29
N GLY A 343 8.51 14.62 -1.60
CA GLY A 343 9.03 15.81 -0.93
C GLY A 343 9.39 15.56 0.52
N TYR A 344 10.19 14.51 0.73
CA TYR A 344 10.87 14.24 1.99
C TYR A 344 12.33 14.65 1.89
N SER A 345 12.93 15.04 3.02
CA SER A 345 14.34 15.42 3.11
C SER A 345 15.13 14.32 3.80
N ALA A 346 16.27 13.93 3.24
CA ALA A 346 17.21 13.03 3.89
C ALA A 346 18.36 13.77 4.61
N LYS A 347 18.37 15.12 4.58
CA LYS A 347 19.51 15.94 5.00
C LYS A 347 19.98 15.63 6.42
N GLU A 348 19.05 15.43 7.35
CA GLU A 348 19.35 15.17 8.76
C GLU A 348 20.09 13.85 9.02
N TYR A 349 20.10 12.91 8.06
CA TYR A 349 20.76 11.61 8.20
C TYR A 349 22.20 11.62 7.66
N PHE A 350 22.58 12.64 6.90
CA PHE A 350 23.95 12.80 6.42
C PHE A 350 24.70 13.73 7.38
N LYS A 351 25.78 13.22 7.98
CA LYS A 351 26.75 14.08 8.68
C LYS A 351 27.59 14.76 7.61
N ASP A 352 27.69 16.10 7.70
CA ASP A 352 28.58 16.91 6.86
C ASP A 352 30.05 16.48 7.00
#